data_AF-A0A927X5A5-F1
#
_entry.id   AF-A0A927X5A5-F1
#
_cell.length_a   1.000
_cell.length_b   1.000
_cell.length_c   1.000
_cell.angle_alpha   90.00
_cell.angle_beta   90.00
_cell.angle_gamma   90.00
#
_symmetry.space_group_name_H-M   'P 1'
#
loop_
_entity.id
_entity.type
_entity.pdbx_description
1 polymer ?
#
loop_
_entity_poly.entity_id
_entity_poly.type
_entity_poly.pdbx_seq_one_letter_code
_entity_poly.pdbx_strand_id
1 'polypeptide(L)'
;MIANTKSYFFSEKSNVKEQVRFEKQTAKYEALIAKGKKVDWKVVPMKIVDLDDLIENIVSKIERLEASYLSKIEVKDIDFAKKASLDLIEYFKAKASEVVYKVTKPMAKEQAIKLMEEVGISEPRLRYKQYPFEFSGGMRQRIVIAIALASNPDILICDEPTTALDVTIQSQILELINKLKKERNLSVIFITHDLGVVANMADRIAVMYAGKIVEYGLSEEVFYSPAHPYTWALLSSMPDLETTEKLDAIPGTPPNMIYPPVGDAFAARNKYAMKIDFEVQPPLFKITDTHYAATWLLHPDAPKVEMPKIIKDRIERMKQQGGNSQDGK
;
A
#
# COMPACT_ATOMS: atom_id res chain seq x y z
N MET A 1 -27.94 -38.32 14.67
CA MET A 1 -28.10 -39.76 14.34
C MET A 1 -27.01 -40.14 13.36
N ILE A 2 -26.05 -40.95 13.82
CA ILE A 2 -24.94 -41.49 13.01
C ILE A 2 -25.51 -42.70 12.27
N ALA A 3 -26.06 -42.48 11.08
CA ALA A 3 -26.48 -43.56 10.19
C ALA A 3 -25.38 -43.78 9.14
N ASN A 4 -24.54 -44.77 9.45
CA ASN A 4 -23.91 -45.67 8.49
C ASN A 4 -22.90 -45.09 7.48
N THR A 5 -21.77 -44.56 7.97
CA THR A 5 -20.54 -44.34 7.18
C THR A 5 -19.90 -45.64 6.64
N LYS A 6 -20.43 -46.82 6.98
CA LYS A 6 -19.90 -48.10 6.50
C LYS A 6 -20.28 -48.45 5.06
N SER A 7 -21.28 -47.81 4.45
CA SER A 7 -21.55 -47.98 3.01
C SER A 7 -20.62 -47.15 2.11
N TYR A 8 -19.84 -46.22 2.68
CA TYR A 8 -19.00 -45.30 1.92
C TYR A 8 -17.78 -45.97 1.25
N PHE A 9 -17.43 -47.19 1.69
CA PHE A 9 -16.21 -47.88 1.25
C PHE A 9 -16.44 -49.27 0.67
N PHE A 10 -17.66 -49.82 0.74
CA PHE A 10 -17.91 -51.19 0.33
C PHE A 10 -19.33 -51.35 -0.23
N SER A 11 -19.47 -51.21 -1.53
CA SER A 11 -20.54 -51.83 -2.32
C SER A 11 -19.92 -52.56 -3.52
N GLU A 12 -20.20 -53.87 -3.57
CA GLU A 12 -19.98 -54.81 -4.68
C GLU A 12 -20.79 -54.37 -5.94
N LYS A 13 -20.50 -54.67 -7.21
CA LYS A 13 -19.62 -55.61 -7.93
C LYS A 13 -19.57 -55.11 -9.41
N SER A 14 -18.43 -55.33 -10.08
CA SER A 14 -18.25 -55.37 -11.56
C SER A 14 -17.64 -54.17 -12.33
N ASN A 15 -16.59 -53.51 -11.84
CA ASN A 15 -15.67 -52.85 -12.78
C ASN A 15 -14.73 -53.90 -13.43
N VAL A 16 -15.24 -54.59 -14.46
CA VAL A 16 -14.53 -55.67 -15.19
C VAL A 16 -13.17 -55.19 -15.71
N LYS A 17 -13.04 -53.93 -16.13
CA LYS A 17 -11.77 -53.36 -16.62
C LYS A 17 -10.75 -53.22 -15.50
N GLU A 18 -11.17 -52.77 -14.32
CA GLU A 18 -10.27 -52.61 -13.18
C GLU A 18 -9.85 -53.96 -12.60
N GLN A 19 -10.74 -54.96 -12.66
CA GLN A 19 -10.43 -56.34 -12.32
C GLN A 19 -9.38 -56.95 -13.26
N VAL A 20 -9.55 -56.82 -14.57
CA VAL A 20 -8.57 -57.29 -15.57
C VAL A 20 -7.23 -56.57 -15.42
N ARG A 21 -7.24 -55.26 -15.14
CA ARG A 21 -6.02 -54.48 -14.88
C ARG A 21 -5.30 -54.94 -13.61
N PHE A 22 -6.04 -55.19 -12.53
CA PHE A 22 -5.49 -55.70 -11.27
C PHE A 22 -4.88 -57.10 -11.44
N GLU A 23 -5.59 -58.03 -12.08
CA GLU A 23 -5.11 -59.39 -12.34
C GLU A 23 -3.85 -59.39 -13.20
N LYS A 24 -3.81 -58.57 -14.26
CA LYS A 24 -2.64 -58.46 -15.15
C LYS A 24 -1.42 -57.83 -14.46
N GLN A 25 -1.63 -56.83 -13.59
CA GLN A 25 -0.54 -56.23 -12.82
C GLN A 25 -0.01 -57.16 -11.73
N THR A 26 -0.91 -57.92 -11.09
CA THR A 26 -0.55 -58.93 -10.08
C THR A 26 0.28 -60.06 -10.69
N ALA A 27 -0.17 -60.64 -11.80
CA ALA A 27 0.58 -61.70 -12.50
C ALA A 27 1.96 -61.23 -13.00
N LYS A 28 2.07 -59.99 -13.48
CA LYS A 28 3.36 -59.41 -13.92
C LYS A 28 4.30 -59.15 -12.74
N TYR A 29 3.75 -58.69 -11.61
CA TYR A 29 4.52 -58.46 -10.39
C TYR A 29 5.06 -59.76 -9.81
N GLU A 30 4.22 -60.80 -9.71
CA GLU A 30 4.61 -62.13 -9.22
C GLU A 30 5.63 -62.82 -10.14
N ALA A 31 5.47 -62.73 -11.48
CA ALA A 31 6.42 -63.28 -12.43
C ALA A 31 7.81 -62.61 -12.38
N LEU A 32 7.88 -61.33 -11.99
CA LEU A 32 9.14 -60.60 -11.82
C LEU A 32 9.83 -60.96 -10.50
N ILE A 33 9.05 -61.15 -9.42
CA ILE A 33 9.56 -61.64 -8.13
C ILE A 33 10.06 -63.09 -8.25
N ALA A 34 9.32 -63.96 -8.94
CA ALA A 34 9.71 -65.35 -9.17
C ALA A 34 11.00 -65.49 -10.00
N LYS A 35 11.37 -64.46 -10.78
CA LYS A 35 12.64 -64.37 -11.52
C LYS A 35 13.76 -63.68 -10.74
N GLY A 36 13.59 -63.46 -9.43
CA GLY A 36 14.61 -62.91 -8.54
C GLY A 36 14.91 -61.42 -8.72
N LYS A 37 14.06 -60.66 -9.43
CA LYS A 37 14.26 -59.21 -9.64
C LYS A 37 13.63 -58.42 -8.49
N LYS A 38 14.36 -57.43 -7.95
CA LYS A 38 13.78 -56.41 -7.06
C LYS A 38 12.86 -55.50 -7.87
N VAL A 39 11.62 -55.32 -7.40
CA VAL A 39 10.59 -54.50 -8.07
C VAL A 39 10.22 -53.33 -7.16
N ASP A 40 10.45 -52.11 -7.62
CA ASP A 40 10.34 -50.86 -6.82
C ASP A 40 8.91 -50.27 -6.74
N TRP A 41 7.90 -50.98 -7.25
CA TRP A 41 6.51 -50.52 -7.21
C TRP A 41 5.61 -51.61 -6.61
N LYS A 42 4.50 -51.21 -5.98
CA LYS A 42 3.50 -52.11 -5.40
C LYS A 42 2.25 -52.13 -6.27
N VAL A 43 1.58 -53.28 -6.35
CA VAL A 43 0.28 -53.37 -7.04
C VAL A 43 -0.74 -52.51 -6.31
N VAL A 44 -1.39 -51.61 -7.03
CA VAL A 44 -2.37 -50.67 -6.47
C VAL A 44 -3.64 -51.46 -6.09
N PRO A 45 -4.15 -51.32 -4.85
CA PRO A 45 -5.39 -51.97 -4.43
C PRO A 45 -6.58 -51.57 -5.30
N MET A 46 -7.52 -52.49 -5.49
CA MET A 46 -8.74 -52.25 -6.27
C MET A 46 -9.55 -51.10 -5.65
N LYS A 47 -9.71 -49.99 -6.39
CA LYS A 47 -10.61 -48.90 -6.02
C LYS A 47 -11.91 -49.07 -6.80
N ILE A 48 -12.92 -49.63 -6.15
CA ILE A 48 -14.26 -49.78 -6.69
C ILE A 48 -15.01 -48.49 -6.34
N VAL A 49 -15.33 -47.67 -7.34
CA VAL A 49 -16.22 -46.52 -7.18
C VAL A 49 -17.30 -46.70 -8.23
N ASP A 50 -18.53 -46.83 -7.79
CA ASP A 50 -19.69 -46.87 -8.67
C ASP A 50 -19.95 -45.44 -9.18
N LEU A 51 -19.88 -45.28 -10.50
CA LEU A 51 -20.03 -43.98 -11.15
C LEU A 51 -21.48 -43.49 -11.08
N ASP A 52 -22.45 -44.39 -11.09
CA ASP A 52 -23.86 -44.04 -11.04
C ASP A 52 -24.23 -43.56 -9.62
N ASP A 53 -23.75 -44.25 -8.59
CA ASP A 53 -23.86 -43.78 -7.19
C ASP A 53 -23.13 -42.45 -6.96
N LEU A 54 -21.98 -42.24 -7.61
CA LEU A 54 -21.26 -40.97 -7.51
C LEU A 54 -22.04 -39.84 -8.17
N ILE A 55 -22.65 -40.10 -9.34
CA ILE A 55 -23.50 -39.16 -10.06
C ILE A 55 -24.74 -38.85 -9.22
N GLU A 56 -25.45 -39.84 -8.70
CA GLU A 56 -26.60 -39.63 -7.81
C GLU A 56 -26.22 -38.83 -6.56
N ASN A 57 -25.06 -39.11 -5.96
CA ASN A 57 -24.57 -38.36 -4.82
C ASN A 57 -24.23 -36.90 -5.18
N ILE A 58 -23.61 -36.65 -6.33
CA ILE A 58 -23.31 -35.30 -6.80
C ILE A 58 -24.60 -34.54 -7.09
N VAL A 59 -25.55 -35.16 -7.79
CA VAL A 59 -26.86 -34.59 -8.11
C VAL A 59 -27.61 -34.24 -6.82
N SER A 60 -27.73 -35.18 -5.87
CA SER A 60 -28.41 -34.92 -4.59
C SER A 60 -27.77 -33.79 -3.78
N LYS A 61 -26.45 -33.59 -3.89
CA LYS A 61 -25.76 -32.47 -3.23
C LYS A 61 -26.00 -31.15 -3.93
N ILE A 62 -26.04 -31.14 -5.27
CA ILE A 62 -26.37 -29.95 -6.06
C ILE A 62 -27.82 -29.54 -5.76
N GLU A 63 -28.77 -30.48 -5.75
CA GLU A 63 -30.18 -30.23 -5.42
C GLU A 63 -30.35 -29.70 -3.99
N ARG A 64 -29.62 -30.24 -3.01
CA ARG A 64 -29.63 -29.72 -1.63
C ARG A 64 -29.04 -28.31 -1.53
N LEU A 65 -27.99 -28.04 -2.30
CA LEU A 65 -27.35 -26.73 -2.34
C LEU A 65 -28.30 -25.70 -2.98
N GLU A 66 -28.95 -26.06 -4.08
CA GLU A 66 -29.95 -25.25 -4.77
C GLU A 66 -31.14 -24.94 -3.84
N ALA A 67 -31.71 -25.96 -3.19
CA ALA A 67 -32.78 -25.78 -2.21
C ALA A 67 -32.37 -24.85 -1.05
N SER A 68 -31.13 -24.97 -0.56
CA SER A 68 -30.61 -24.08 0.49
C SER A 68 -30.42 -22.64 0.02
N TYR A 69 -30.11 -22.40 -1.25
CA TYR A 69 -29.98 -21.04 -1.78
C TYR A 69 -31.35 -20.44 -2.09
N LEU A 70 -32.28 -21.21 -2.65
CA LEU A 70 -33.67 -20.80 -2.87
C LEU A 70 -34.35 -20.41 -1.54
N SER A 71 -34.16 -21.20 -0.48
CA SER A 71 -34.70 -20.85 0.84
C SER A 71 -34.10 -19.57 1.42
N LYS A 72 -32.83 -19.26 1.09
CA LYS A 72 -32.17 -18.00 1.50
C LYS A 72 -32.60 -16.81 0.66
N ILE A 73 -33.05 -17.04 -0.57
CA ILE A 73 -33.60 -16.01 -1.48
C ILE A 73 -35.03 -15.64 -1.08
N GLU A 74 -35.84 -16.60 -0.60
CA GLU A 74 -37.21 -16.33 -0.12
C GLU A 74 -37.26 -15.53 1.19
N VAL A 75 -36.20 -15.60 2.02
CA VAL A 75 -36.07 -14.76 3.21
C VAL A 75 -35.72 -13.34 2.77
N LYS A 76 -36.76 -12.52 2.66
CA LYS A 76 -36.80 -11.12 2.19
C LYS A 76 -36.01 -10.09 3.03
N ASP A 77 -34.92 -10.48 3.69
CA ASP A 77 -34.18 -9.57 4.57
C ASP A 77 -32.65 -9.74 4.55
N ILE A 78 -32.12 -10.19 3.41
CA ILE A 78 -30.69 -10.10 3.12
C ILE A 78 -30.56 -9.28 1.84
N ASP A 79 -30.05 -8.07 1.98
CA ASP A 79 -29.66 -7.20 0.87
C ASP A 79 -28.50 -7.87 0.08
N PHE A 80 -28.87 -8.80 -0.79
CA PHE A 80 -27.97 -9.50 -1.71
C PHE A 80 -27.28 -8.52 -2.69
N ALA A 81 -27.73 -7.26 -2.77
CA ALA A 81 -27.33 -6.31 -3.79
C ALA A 81 -25.97 -5.62 -3.55
N LYS A 82 -25.24 -5.88 -2.46
CA LYS A 82 -23.85 -5.40 -2.34
C LYS A 82 -22.99 -6.20 -1.40
N LYS A 83 -23.42 -6.41 -0.16
CA LYS A 83 -22.52 -6.86 0.91
C LYS A 83 -22.19 -8.35 0.83
N ALA A 84 -23.21 -9.22 0.81
CA ALA A 84 -23.00 -10.67 0.74
C ALA A 84 -22.27 -11.10 -0.54
N SER A 85 -22.57 -10.46 -1.67
CA SER A 85 -21.88 -10.72 -2.95
C SER A 85 -20.42 -10.25 -2.93
N LEU A 86 -20.13 -9.10 -2.34
CA LEU A 86 -18.75 -8.62 -2.17
C LEU A 86 -17.96 -9.53 -1.22
N ASP A 87 -18.55 -9.94 -0.10
CA ASP A 87 -17.93 -10.83 0.87
C ASP A 87 -17.64 -12.21 0.26
N LEU A 88 -18.55 -12.73 -0.58
CA LEU A 88 -18.35 -13.98 -1.31
C LEU A 88 -17.24 -13.86 -2.37
N ILE A 89 -17.21 -12.74 -3.10
CA ILE A 89 -16.14 -12.43 -4.06
C ILE A 89 -14.80 -12.31 -3.34
N GLU A 90 -14.77 -11.70 -2.16
CA GLU A 90 -13.56 -11.54 -1.34
C GLU A 90 -13.09 -12.87 -0.77
N TYR A 91 -14.01 -13.71 -0.28
CA TYR A 91 -13.75 -15.07 0.15
C TYR A 91 -13.18 -15.92 -1.00
N PHE A 92 -13.80 -15.87 -2.18
CA PHE A 92 -13.30 -16.57 -3.37
C PHE A 92 -11.97 -15.99 -3.87
N LYS A 93 -11.74 -14.68 -3.75
CA LYS A 93 -10.44 -14.05 -4.05
C LYS A 93 -9.35 -14.54 -3.11
N ALA A 94 -9.62 -14.59 -1.80
CA ALA A 94 -8.69 -15.11 -0.81
C ALA A 94 -8.33 -16.57 -1.13
N LYS A 95 -9.34 -17.41 -1.40
CA LYS A 95 -9.13 -18.81 -1.77
C LYS A 95 -8.49 -19.03 -3.15
N ALA A 96 -8.73 -18.15 -4.11
CA ALA A 96 -8.10 -18.23 -5.43
C ALA A 96 -6.65 -17.72 -5.42
N SER A 97 -6.31 -16.80 -4.52
CA SER A 97 -4.94 -16.30 -4.35
C SER A 97 -3.97 -17.39 -3.86
N GLU A 98 -4.48 -18.40 -3.13
CA GLU A 98 -3.72 -19.56 -2.67
C GLU A 98 -3.32 -20.53 -3.82
N VAL A 99 -3.91 -20.43 -5.03
CA VAL A 99 -3.81 -21.49 -6.08
C VAL A 99 -3.40 -20.97 -7.47
N VAL A 100 -2.79 -19.79 -7.58
CA VAL A 100 -2.40 -19.14 -8.86
C VAL A 100 -3.60 -18.51 -9.58
N TYR A 101 -3.82 -17.21 -9.32
CA TYR A 101 -4.82 -16.40 -10.01
C TYR A 101 -4.37 -16.11 -11.45
N LYS A 102 -4.90 -16.85 -12.43
CA LYS A 102 -4.66 -16.54 -13.85
C LYS A 102 -5.54 -15.37 -14.27
N VAL A 103 -4.96 -14.17 -14.30
CA VAL A 103 -5.64 -12.97 -14.81
C VAL A 103 -5.88 -13.13 -16.32
N THR A 104 -7.14 -13.26 -16.73
CA THR A 104 -7.51 -13.25 -18.16
C THR A 104 -7.62 -11.82 -18.69
N LYS A 105 -7.47 -11.61 -20.00
CA LYS A 105 -7.60 -10.27 -20.61
C LYS A 105 -8.93 -9.56 -20.28
N PRO A 106 -10.10 -10.23 -20.32
CA PRO A 106 -11.36 -9.60 -19.93
C PRO A 106 -11.39 -9.18 -18.45
N MET A 107 -10.85 -10.01 -17.56
CA MET A 107 -10.76 -9.70 -16.13
C MET A 107 -9.82 -8.52 -15.86
N ALA A 108 -8.65 -8.50 -16.52
CA ALA A 108 -7.71 -7.38 -16.41
C ALA A 108 -8.34 -6.06 -16.86
N LYS A 109 -9.11 -6.09 -17.95
CA LYS A 109 -9.81 -4.93 -18.48
C LYS A 109 -10.86 -4.40 -17.50
N GLU A 110 -11.70 -5.26 -16.93
CA GLU A 110 -12.70 -4.83 -15.95
C GLU A 110 -12.04 -4.33 -14.65
N GLN A 111 -10.95 -4.95 -14.21
CA GLN A 111 -10.17 -4.46 -13.07
C GLN A 111 -9.56 -3.08 -13.35
N ALA A 112 -9.01 -2.86 -14.55
CA ALA A 112 -8.49 -1.55 -14.95
C ALA A 112 -9.59 -0.48 -14.98
N ILE A 113 -10.77 -0.80 -15.53
CA ILE A 113 -11.92 0.12 -15.55
C ILE A 113 -12.36 0.47 -14.12
N LYS A 114 -12.40 -0.51 -13.22
CA LYS A 114 -12.74 -0.27 -11.80
C LYS A 114 -11.71 0.63 -11.11
N LEU A 115 -10.42 0.42 -11.37
CA LEU A 115 -9.36 1.29 -10.84
C LEU A 115 -9.47 2.71 -11.39
N MET A 116 -9.78 2.87 -12.68
CA MET A 116 -10.02 4.18 -13.29
C MET A 116 -11.19 4.91 -12.61
N GLU A 117 -12.28 4.20 -12.32
CA GLU A 117 -13.42 4.74 -11.57
C GLU A 117 -13.02 5.19 -10.16
N GLU A 118 -12.25 4.35 -9.46
CA GLU A 118 -11.80 4.61 -8.10
C GLU A 118 -10.91 5.85 -7.98
N VAL A 119 -10.01 6.06 -8.95
CA VAL A 119 -9.18 7.27 -9.01
C VAL A 119 -9.92 8.49 -9.55
N GLY A 120 -11.23 8.38 -9.83
CA GLY A 120 -12.09 9.50 -10.22
C GLY A 120 -12.03 9.89 -11.69
N ILE A 121 -11.68 8.96 -12.59
CA ILE A 121 -11.81 9.19 -14.04
C ILE A 121 -13.28 9.08 -14.44
N SER A 122 -13.82 10.15 -15.03
CA SER A 122 -15.17 10.13 -15.60
C SER A 122 -15.27 9.15 -16.78
N GLU A 123 -16.42 8.52 -16.96
CA GLU A 123 -16.71 7.57 -18.06
C GLU A 123 -15.56 6.59 -18.37
N PRO A 124 -15.08 5.82 -17.38
CA PRO A 124 -13.83 5.04 -17.49
C PRO A 124 -13.89 4.01 -18.63
N ARG A 125 -15.07 3.48 -18.97
CA ARG A 125 -15.26 2.55 -20.09
C ARG A 125 -14.97 3.19 -21.46
N LEU A 126 -15.31 4.46 -21.64
CA LEU A 126 -15.00 5.22 -22.84
C LEU A 126 -13.50 5.55 -22.87
N ARG A 127 -13.01 6.12 -21.76
CA ARG A 127 -11.64 6.61 -21.64
C ARG A 127 -10.58 5.50 -21.65
N TYR A 128 -10.95 4.26 -21.34
CA TYR A 128 -10.05 3.10 -21.42
C TYR A 128 -9.41 2.93 -22.81
N LYS A 129 -10.08 3.37 -23.88
CA LYS A 129 -9.59 3.29 -25.26
C LYS A 129 -8.80 4.52 -25.70
N GLN A 130 -8.71 5.56 -24.87
CA GLN A 130 -8.04 6.80 -25.21
C GLN A 130 -6.52 6.70 -25.02
N TYR A 131 -5.79 7.48 -25.80
CA TYR A 131 -4.36 7.63 -25.68
C TYR A 131 -3.99 8.60 -24.56
N PRO A 132 -2.80 8.46 -23.94
CA PRO A 132 -2.33 9.37 -22.90
C PRO A 132 -2.39 10.86 -23.29
N PHE A 133 -2.14 11.21 -24.55
CA PHE A 133 -2.16 12.61 -25.01
C PHE A 133 -3.57 13.23 -25.00
N GLU A 134 -4.63 12.41 -24.96
CA GLU A 134 -6.03 12.87 -24.88
C GLU A 134 -6.46 13.16 -23.43
N PHE A 135 -5.63 12.81 -22.44
CA PHE A 135 -5.87 13.10 -21.03
C PHE A 135 -5.27 14.44 -20.60
N SER A 136 -5.97 15.17 -19.73
CA SER A 136 -5.41 16.32 -19.01
C SER A 136 -4.30 15.88 -18.05
N GLY A 137 -3.44 16.81 -17.61
CA GLY A 137 -2.36 16.51 -16.66
C GLY A 137 -2.85 15.79 -15.39
N GLY A 138 -3.91 16.32 -14.76
CA GLY A 138 -4.52 15.69 -13.59
C GLY A 138 -5.11 14.30 -13.86
N MET A 139 -5.70 14.09 -15.03
CA MET A 139 -6.19 12.75 -15.38
C MET A 139 -5.05 11.76 -15.62
N ARG A 140 -3.96 12.18 -16.27
CA ARG A 140 -2.76 11.33 -16.41
C ARG A 140 -2.22 10.92 -15.04
N GLN A 141 -2.15 11.87 -14.09
CA GLN A 141 -1.70 11.58 -12.74
C GLN A 141 -2.61 10.55 -12.04
N ARG A 142 -3.93 10.69 -12.17
CA ARG A 142 -4.90 9.70 -11.66
C ARG A 142 -4.68 8.32 -12.28
N ILE A 143 -4.41 8.23 -13.57
CA ILE A 143 -4.08 6.96 -14.24
C ILE A 143 -2.78 6.36 -13.69
N VAL A 144 -1.74 7.18 -13.44
CA VAL A 144 -0.49 6.69 -12.82
C VAL A 144 -0.76 6.11 -11.42
N ILE A 145 -1.59 6.77 -10.62
CA ILE A 145 -2.04 6.24 -9.32
C ILE A 145 -2.80 4.92 -9.51
N ALA A 146 -3.71 4.83 -10.47
CA ALA A 146 -4.46 3.60 -10.76
C ALA A 146 -3.51 2.44 -11.16
N ILE A 147 -2.46 2.73 -11.94
CA ILE A 147 -1.44 1.75 -12.30
C ILE A 147 -0.68 1.28 -11.05
N ALA A 148 -0.29 2.20 -10.17
CA ALA A 148 0.38 1.84 -8.91
C ALA A 148 -0.50 0.96 -8.00
N LEU A 149 -1.81 1.22 -7.98
CA LEU A 149 -2.78 0.44 -7.22
C LEU A 149 -3.16 -0.90 -7.87
N ALA A 150 -2.81 -1.13 -9.14
CA ALA A 150 -3.24 -2.32 -9.87
C ALA A 150 -2.78 -3.63 -9.24
N SER A 151 -1.63 -3.60 -8.56
CA SER A 151 -1.03 -4.73 -7.85
C SER A 151 -1.57 -4.91 -6.42
N ASN A 152 -2.55 -4.11 -6.00
CA ASN A 152 -3.05 -4.06 -4.62
C ASN A 152 -1.93 -3.99 -3.57
N PRO A 153 -1.08 -2.94 -3.61
CA PRO A 153 0.09 -2.85 -2.74
C PRO A 153 -0.33 -2.53 -1.29
N ASP A 154 0.54 -2.87 -0.32
CA ASP A 154 0.41 -2.39 1.07
C ASP A 154 1.03 -1.00 1.27
N ILE A 155 1.99 -0.65 0.40
CA ILE A 155 2.77 0.60 0.46
C ILE A 155 2.69 1.33 -0.88
N LEU A 156 2.33 2.61 -0.85
CA LEU A 156 2.35 3.52 -1.98
C LEU A 156 3.47 4.55 -1.80
N ILE A 157 4.39 4.62 -2.76
CA ILE A 157 5.45 5.64 -2.79
C ILE A 157 5.08 6.68 -3.84
N CYS A 158 4.97 7.93 -3.42
CA CYS A 158 4.64 9.05 -4.28
C CYS A 158 5.86 9.98 -4.37
N ASP A 159 6.53 9.97 -5.51
CA ASP A 159 7.66 10.85 -5.80
C ASP A 159 7.17 12.08 -6.58
N GLU A 160 7.15 13.24 -5.91
CA GLU A 160 6.71 14.52 -6.46
C GLU A 160 5.38 14.44 -7.25
N PRO A 161 4.33 13.84 -6.68
CA PRO A 161 3.14 13.42 -7.44
C PRO A 161 2.24 14.58 -7.88
N THR A 162 2.55 15.80 -7.45
CA THR A 162 1.78 17.01 -7.79
C THR A 162 2.57 17.99 -8.63
N THR A 163 3.80 17.63 -9.03
CA THR A 163 4.62 18.49 -9.87
C THR A 163 3.96 18.74 -11.23
N ALA A 164 4.11 19.96 -11.73
CA ALA A 164 3.54 20.43 -13.01
C ALA A 164 2.00 20.41 -13.09
N LEU A 165 1.31 20.36 -11.94
CA LEU A 165 -0.15 20.52 -11.86
C LEU A 165 -0.52 21.92 -11.36
N ASP A 166 -1.69 22.40 -11.76
CA ASP A 166 -2.29 23.60 -11.17
C ASP A 166 -2.66 23.35 -9.69
N VAL A 167 -2.66 24.41 -8.88
CA VAL A 167 -2.93 24.37 -7.43
C VAL A 167 -4.27 23.68 -7.14
N THR A 168 -5.30 23.91 -7.97
CA THR A 168 -6.61 23.27 -7.80
C THR A 168 -6.54 21.75 -7.98
N ILE A 169 -5.80 21.29 -9.00
CA ILE A 169 -5.66 19.87 -9.31
C ILE A 169 -4.78 19.17 -8.27
N GLN A 170 -3.73 19.84 -7.79
CA GLN A 170 -2.87 19.37 -6.72
C GLN A 170 -3.68 19.01 -5.47
N SER A 171 -4.55 19.90 -4.99
CA SER A 171 -5.44 19.61 -3.85
C SER A 171 -6.33 18.38 -4.10
N GLN A 172 -6.92 18.26 -5.29
CA GLN A 172 -7.75 17.10 -5.64
C GLN A 172 -6.97 15.78 -5.67
N ILE A 173 -5.70 15.80 -6.07
CA ILE A 173 -4.83 14.61 -6.06
C ILE A 173 -4.47 14.22 -4.63
N LEU A 174 -4.17 15.20 -3.77
CA LEU A 174 -3.88 14.95 -2.36
C LEU A 174 -5.09 14.37 -1.61
N GLU A 175 -6.27 14.94 -1.83
CA GLU A 175 -7.53 14.40 -1.30
C GLU A 175 -7.79 12.97 -1.77
N LEU A 176 -7.54 12.69 -3.06
CA LEU A 176 -7.65 11.34 -3.60
C LEU A 176 -6.71 10.37 -2.88
N ILE A 177 -5.43 10.72 -2.71
CA ILE A 177 -4.47 9.85 -2.04
C ILE A 177 -4.87 9.63 -0.57
N ASN A 178 -5.30 10.68 0.12
CA ASN A 178 -5.79 10.58 1.50
C ASN A 178 -7.04 9.69 1.63
N LYS A 179 -7.95 9.76 0.66
CA LYS A 179 -9.10 8.86 0.57
C LYS A 179 -8.65 7.41 0.39
N LEU A 180 -7.77 7.16 -0.58
CA LEU A 180 -7.22 5.82 -0.86
C LEU A 180 -6.46 5.24 0.33
N LYS A 181 -5.66 6.06 1.02
CA LYS A 181 -4.95 5.70 2.27
C LYS A 181 -5.92 5.11 3.29
N LYS A 182 -7.05 5.77 3.52
CA LYS A 182 -8.08 5.33 4.48
C LYS A 182 -8.86 4.11 3.99
N GLU A 183 -9.32 4.11 2.74
CA GLU A 183 -10.19 3.05 2.20
C GLU A 183 -9.45 1.72 2.03
N ARG A 184 -8.15 1.77 1.70
CA ARG A 184 -7.34 0.58 1.43
C ARG A 184 -6.35 0.24 2.55
N ASN A 185 -6.35 1.02 3.64
CA ASN A 185 -5.39 0.88 4.73
C ASN A 185 -3.92 0.89 4.23
N LEU A 186 -3.60 1.81 3.33
CA LEU A 186 -2.27 1.91 2.70
C LEU A 186 -1.31 2.68 3.60
N SER A 187 -0.06 2.24 3.62
CA SER A 187 1.05 3.09 4.06
C SER A 187 1.51 3.96 2.90
N VAL A 188 1.60 5.27 3.09
CA VAL A 188 2.00 6.20 2.01
C VAL A 188 3.32 6.89 2.38
N ILE A 189 4.32 6.77 1.51
CA ILE A 189 5.54 7.57 1.56
C ILE A 189 5.39 8.66 0.51
N PHE A 190 5.36 9.92 0.96
CA PHE A 190 5.19 11.06 0.09
C PHE A 190 6.47 11.89 0.08
N ILE A 191 7.04 12.09 -1.12
CA ILE A 191 8.28 12.85 -1.33
C ILE A 191 7.89 14.13 -2.06
N THR A 192 8.19 15.27 -1.44
CA THR A 192 8.00 16.57 -2.07
C THR A 192 8.95 17.63 -1.53
N HIS A 193 9.20 18.65 -2.33
CA HIS A 193 9.86 19.88 -1.93
C HIS A 193 8.90 20.93 -1.32
N ASP A 194 7.59 20.74 -1.40
CA ASP A 194 6.60 21.69 -0.89
C ASP A 194 6.10 21.32 0.52
N LEU A 195 6.58 22.05 1.52
CA LEU A 195 6.15 21.88 2.92
C LEU A 195 4.66 22.18 3.14
N GLY A 196 4.04 23.07 2.36
CA GLY A 196 2.62 23.41 2.49
C GLY A 196 1.71 22.22 2.19
N VAL A 197 2.13 21.37 1.24
CA VAL A 197 1.45 20.11 0.91
C VAL A 197 1.57 19.08 2.03
N VAL A 198 2.77 18.97 2.60
CA VAL A 198 3.11 17.96 3.62
C VAL A 198 2.25 18.14 4.87
N ALA A 199 1.98 19.38 5.27
CA ALA A 199 1.21 19.71 6.47
C ALA A 199 -0.17 19.02 6.55
N ASN A 200 -0.84 18.84 5.40
CA ASN A 200 -2.20 18.29 5.32
C ASN A 200 -2.24 16.76 5.07
N MET A 201 -1.09 16.13 4.87
CA MET A 201 -1.03 14.73 4.42
C MET A 201 -0.21 13.82 5.34
N ALA A 202 0.87 14.36 5.93
CA ALA A 202 1.85 13.56 6.64
C ALA A 202 1.55 13.44 8.13
N ASP A 203 1.62 12.20 8.65
CA ASP A 203 1.62 11.96 10.09
C ASP A 203 3.03 12.21 10.67
N ARG A 204 4.07 11.91 9.89
CA ARG A 204 5.49 12.05 10.22
C ARG A 204 6.24 12.72 9.08
N ILE A 205 7.24 13.53 9.41
CA ILE A 205 8.04 14.27 8.43
C ILE A 205 9.51 13.92 8.62
N ALA A 206 10.20 13.65 7.50
CA ALA A 206 11.65 13.55 7.43
C ALA A 206 12.16 14.67 6.51
N VAL A 207 12.91 15.61 7.06
CA VAL A 207 13.59 16.66 6.29
C VAL A 207 14.94 16.12 5.86
N MET A 208 15.21 16.17 4.57
CA MET A 208 16.46 15.69 4.00
C MET A 208 17.27 16.83 3.40
N TYR A 209 18.58 16.81 3.63
CA TYR A 209 19.54 17.70 2.98
C TYR A 209 20.77 16.91 2.55
N ALA A 210 21.23 17.13 1.31
CA ALA A 210 22.45 16.50 0.79
C ALA A 210 22.49 14.96 0.99
N GLY A 211 21.34 14.29 0.80
CA GLY A 211 21.20 12.84 0.94
C GLY A 211 21.15 12.32 2.38
N LYS A 212 21.03 13.20 3.39
CA LYS A 212 20.92 12.81 4.81
C LYS A 212 19.64 13.37 5.43
N ILE A 213 19.02 12.58 6.30
CA ILE A 213 17.91 13.06 7.14
C ILE A 213 18.51 13.97 8.21
N VAL A 214 18.16 15.26 8.13
CA VAL A 214 18.63 16.28 9.07
C VAL A 214 17.65 16.53 10.20
N GLU A 215 16.38 16.20 10.00
CA GLU A 215 15.35 16.29 11.03
C GLU A 215 14.24 15.29 10.76
N TYR A 216 13.69 14.69 11.81
CA TYR A 216 12.64 13.69 11.73
C TYR A 216 11.73 13.74 12.94
N GLY A 217 10.41 13.84 12.74
CA GLY A 217 9.45 13.98 13.83
C GLY A 217 8.01 13.71 13.42
N LEU A 218 7.07 13.84 14.36
CA LEU A 218 5.67 14.05 14.01
C LEU A 218 5.53 15.36 13.22
N SER A 219 4.51 15.45 12.36
CA SER A 219 4.25 16.66 11.57
C SER A 219 4.21 17.92 12.45
N GLU A 220 3.45 17.86 13.56
CA GLU A 220 3.34 18.97 14.51
C GLU A 220 4.68 19.36 15.14
N GLU A 221 5.53 18.40 15.50
CA GLU A 221 6.84 18.67 16.11
C GLU A 221 7.75 19.43 15.13
N VAL A 222 7.78 19.00 13.87
CA VAL A 222 8.61 19.62 12.82
C VAL A 222 8.09 21.01 12.42
N PHE A 223 6.76 21.24 12.44
CA PHE A 223 6.20 22.55 12.09
C PHE A 223 6.23 23.56 13.24
N TYR A 224 5.92 23.14 14.48
CA TYR A 224 5.75 24.03 15.62
C TYR A 224 6.95 24.09 16.57
N SER A 225 7.88 23.16 16.47
CA SER A 225 9.10 23.14 17.28
C SER A 225 10.30 22.62 16.47
N PRO A 226 10.55 23.14 15.25
CA PRO A 226 11.67 22.72 14.43
C PRO A 226 12.99 22.95 15.17
N ALA A 227 13.95 22.05 15.01
CA ALA A 227 15.25 22.13 15.69
C ALA A 227 16.42 22.34 14.74
N HIS A 228 16.33 21.87 13.49
CA HIS A 228 17.45 21.98 12.57
C HIS A 228 17.47 23.34 11.84
N PRO A 229 18.62 24.04 11.75
CA PRO A 229 18.73 25.32 11.05
C PRO A 229 18.27 25.31 9.59
N TYR A 230 18.44 24.19 8.91
CA TYR A 230 17.90 24.01 7.55
C TYR A 230 16.35 24.00 7.55
N THR A 231 15.72 23.30 8.48
CA THR A 231 14.25 23.29 8.64
C THR A 231 13.75 24.69 8.97
N TRP A 232 14.46 25.43 9.82
CA TRP A 232 14.16 26.84 10.08
C TRP A 232 14.18 27.67 8.80
N ALA A 233 15.23 27.49 8.00
CA ALA A 233 15.39 28.21 6.75
C ALA A 233 14.28 27.87 5.75
N LEU A 234 13.89 26.60 5.64
CA LEU A 234 12.78 26.15 4.80
C LEU A 234 11.44 26.76 5.21
N LEU A 235 11.10 26.70 6.51
CA LEU A 235 9.86 27.28 7.05
C LEU A 235 9.83 28.81 6.89
N SER A 236 10.98 29.47 6.97
CA SER A 236 11.10 30.93 6.76
C SER A 236 10.88 31.33 5.31
N SER A 237 11.19 30.45 4.36
CA SER A 237 10.99 30.70 2.92
C SER A 237 9.58 30.36 2.43
N MET A 238 8.75 29.68 3.23
CA MET A 238 7.40 29.27 2.82
C MET A 238 6.44 30.47 2.86
N PRO A 239 5.65 30.76 1.81
CA PRO A 239 4.68 31.86 1.84
C PRO A 239 3.58 31.62 2.89
N ASP A 240 3.05 32.70 3.46
CA ASP A 240 1.94 32.69 4.42
C ASP A 240 0.98 33.83 4.02
N LEU A 241 -0.33 33.56 4.06
CA LEU A 241 -1.39 34.47 3.56
C LEU A 241 -1.36 35.84 4.24
N GLU A 242 -0.87 35.90 5.48
CA GLU A 242 -0.80 37.11 6.29
C GLU A 242 0.58 37.78 6.29
N THR A 243 1.60 37.14 5.70
CA THR A 243 2.98 37.67 5.74
C THR A 243 3.18 38.72 4.64
N THR A 244 3.30 39.98 5.07
CA THR A 244 3.64 41.12 4.19
C THR A 244 5.15 41.35 4.09
N GLU A 245 5.94 40.68 4.93
CA GLU A 245 7.40 40.80 4.97
C GLU A 245 8.09 40.02 3.85
N LYS A 246 9.32 40.44 3.52
CA LYS A 246 10.13 39.79 2.50
C LYS A 246 10.57 38.40 2.98
N LEU A 247 10.26 37.37 2.21
CA LEU A 247 10.67 36.00 2.51
C LEU A 247 12.20 35.88 2.53
N ASP A 248 12.70 35.20 3.56
CA ASP A 248 14.13 34.97 3.75
C ASP A 248 14.57 33.80 2.87
N ALA A 249 15.41 34.07 1.88
CA ALA A 249 15.99 33.03 1.02
C ALA A 249 17.24 32.42 1.67
N ILE A 250 17.41 31.11 1.53
CA ILE A 250 18.59 30.40 2.02
C ILE A 250 19.81 30.79 1.17
N PRO A 251 20.86 31.41 1.74
CA PRO A 251 21.99 31.89 0.96
C PRO A 251 22.82 30.74 0.37
N GLY A 252 23.58 31.05 -0.70
CA GLY A 252 24.51 30.12 -1.33
C GLY A 252 23.87 29.01 -2.16
N THR A 253 24.70 28.13 -2.73
CA THR A 253 24.27 26.97 -3.53
C THR A 253 24.42 25.67 -2.72
N PRO A 254 23.59 24.64 -2.96
CA PRO A 254 23.80 23.32 -2.39
C PRO A 254 25.21 22.77 -2.66
N PRO A 255 25.79 21.97 -1.74
CA PRO A 255 27.11 21.39 -1.94
C PRO A 255 27.11 20.39 -3.10
N ASN A 256 28.26 20.27 -3.77
CA ASN A 256 28.46 19.26 -4.79
C ASN A 256 28.69 17.89 -4.15
N MET A 257 27.73 16.96 -4.29
CA MET A 257 27.80 15.64 -3.67
C MET A 257 28.79 14.67 -4.32
N ILE A 258 29.42 15.03 -5.45
CA ILE A 258 30.58 14.29 -5.97
C ILE A 258 31.78 14.45 -5.02
N TYR A 259 31.90 15.61 -4.37
CA TYR A 259 32.92 15.93 -3.37
C TYR A 259 32.23 16.38 -2.08
N PRO A 260 31.66 15.44 -1.32
CA PRO A 260 30.86 15.79 -0.16
C PRO A 260 31.71 16.53 0.88
N PRO A 261 31.13 17.52 1.58
CA PRO A 261 31.81 18.21 2.67
C PRO A 261 32.16 17.23 3.79
N VAL A 262 33.24 17.53 4.52
CA VAL A 262 33.76 16.68 5.60
C VAL A 262 32.84 16.68 6.82
N GLY A 263 32.40 17.87 7.24
CA GLY A 263 31.45 18.06 8.33
C GLY A 263 29.98 18.06 7.88
N ASP A 264 29.13 18.81 8.58
CA ASP A 264 27.75 19.04 8.19
C ASP A 264 27.65 19.67 6.79
N ALA A 265 26.85 19.05 5.93
CA ALA A 265 26.62 19.52 4.59
C ALA A 265 25.95 20.89 4.53
N PHE A 266 25.17 21.26 5.56
CA PHE A 266 24.51 22.55 5.62
C PHE A 266 25.39 23.66 6.23
N ALA A 267 26.56 23.34 6.81
CA ALA A 267 27.43 24.27 7.53
C ALA A 267 27.74 25.56 6.74
N ALA A 268 28.08 25.44 5.46
CA ALA A 268 28.44 26.58 4.60
C ALA A 268 27.28 27.56 4.34
N ARG A 269 26.03 27.12 4.54
CA ARG A 269 24.81 27.92 4.31
C ARG A 269 24.06 28.24 5.61
N ASN A 270 24.51 27.66 6.72
CA ASN A 270 23.91 27.84 8.03
C ASN A 270 24.41 29.14 8.67
N LYS A 271 23.49 30.09 8.92
CA LYS A 271 23.78 31.36 9.64
C LYS A 271 24.30 31.11 11.08
N TYR A 272 24.05 29.93 11.62
CA TYR A 272 24.37 29.51 12.99
C TYR A 272 25.47 28.45 13.04
N ALA A 273 26.23 28.26 11.96
CA ALA A 273 27.30 27.26 11.92
C ALA A 273 28.40 27.55 12.96
N MET A 274 28.79 26.51 13.68
CA MET A 274 29.95 26.48 14.56
C MET A 274 31.16 25.88 13.84
N LYS A 275 32.35 26.03 14.43
CA LYS A 275 33.59 25.46 13.86
C LYS A 275 33.49 23.94 13.67
N ILE A 276 32.90 23.24 14.65
CA ILE A 276 32.71 21.79 14.61
C ILE A 276 31.82 21.34 13.43
N ASP A 277 30.87 22.16 12.98
CA ASP A 277 30.01 21.84 11.82
C ASP A 277 30.84 21.68 10.54
N PHE A 278 32.02 22.30 10.42
CA PHE A 278 32.89 22.14 9.25
C PHE A 278 33.82 20.93 9.34
N GLU A 279 34.01 20.38 10.54
CA GLU A 279 34.97 19.32 10.83
C GLU A 279 34.31 17.95 10.96
N VAL A 280 33.12 17.89 11.60
CA VAL A 280 32.45 16.64 11.94
C VAL A 280 30.95 16.74 11.67
N GLN A 281 30.38 15.71 11.05
CA GLN A 281 28.94 15.59 10.87
C GLN A 281 28.24 15.43 12.24
N PRO A 282 27.18 16.21 12.54
CA PRO A 282 26.41 16.03 13.76
C PRO A 282 25.72 14.65 13.78
N PRO A 283 25.71 13.96 14.94
CA PRO A 283 24.87 12.79 15.12
C PRO A 283 23.40 13.21 15.15
N LEU A 284 22.50 12.25 14.95
CA LEU A 284 21.07 12.48 15.08
C LEU A 284 20.70 12.55 16.59
N PHE A 285 20.57 13.76 17.12
CA PHE A 285 20.20 14.00 18.52
C PHE A 285 18.71 13.71 18.73
N LYS A 286 18.38 13.08 19.86
CA LYS A 286 17.01 12.85 20.30
C LYS A 286 16.49 14.06 21.09
N ILE A 287 15.39 14.65 20.64
CA ILE A 287 14.74 15.81 21.28
C ILE A 287 13.56 15.31 22.12
N THR A 288 12.67 14.52 21.51
CA THR A 288 11.55 13.81 22.15
C THR A 288 11.61 12.33 21.79
N ASP A 289 10.64 11.51 22.22
CA ASP A 289 10.57 10.12 21.79
C ASP A 289 10.35 9.96 20.27
N THR A 290 9.69 10.93 19.66
CA THR A 290 9.34 10.93 18.24
C THR A 290 10.15 11.90 17.39
N HIS A 291 10.82 12.88 17.98
CA HIS A 291 11.53 13.97 17.29
C HIS A 291 13.05 13.91 17.47
N TYR A 292 13.75 14.04 16.35
CA TYR A 292 15.19 13.91 16.23
C TYR A 292 15.72 14.96 15.24
N ALA A 293 16.91 15.51 15.50
CA ALA A 293 17.59 16.42 14.57
C ALA A 293 19.10 16.25 14.59
N ALA A 294 19.73 16.32 13.43
CA ALA A 294 21.17 16.19 13.25
C ALA A 294 21.82 17.58 13.20
N THR A 295 21.94 18.25 14.36
CA THR A 295 22.56 19.58 14.46
C THR A 295 23.39 19.69 15.74
N TRP A 296 24.58 20.29 15.64
CA TRP A 296 25.42 20.53 16.82
C TRP A 296 24.84 21.57 17.78
N LEU A 297 23.83 22.36 17.36
CA LEU A 297 23.13 23.30 18.24
C LEU A 297 22.39 22.62 19.41
N LEU A 298 22.12 21.32 19.32
CA LEU A 298 21.50 20.54 20.39
C LEU A 298 22.52 19.97 21.39
N HIS A 299 23.82 20.15 21.15
CA HIS A 299 24.85 19.72 22.08
C HIS A 299 24.80 20.54 23.38
N PRO A 300 25.02 19.95 24.57
CA PRO A 300 24.97 20.68 25.85
C PRO A 300 25.89 21.91 25.92
N ASP A 301 27.05 21.84 25.25
CA ASP A 301 28.04 22.93 25.20
C ASP A 301 27.81 23.94 24.07
N ALA A 302 26.76 23.77 23.27
CA ALA A 302 26.44 24.68 22.18
C ALA A 302 25.92 26.03 22.71
N PRO A 303 26.14 27.14 21.97
CA PRO A 303 25.51 28.41 22.30
C PRO A 303 23.99 28.27 22.21
N LYS A 304 23.28 28.85 23.18
CA LYS A 304 21.81 28.91 23.15
C LYS A 304 21.37 29.89 22.07
N VAL A 305 21.17 29.37 20.87
CA VAL A 305 20.62 30.11 19.73
C VAL A 305 19.11 30.06 19.81
N GLU A 306 18.47 31.22 19.78
CA GLU A 306 17.02 31.28 19.69
C GLU A 306 16.52 31.12 18.26
N MET A 307 15.37 30.47 18.11
CA MET A 307 14.67 30.35 16.83
C MET A 307 14.41 31.74 16.21
N PRO A 308 14.61 31.90 14.88
CA PRO A 308 14.34 33.16 14.18
C PRO A 308 12.94 33.72 14.47
N LYS A 309 12.85 35.05 14.63
CA LYS A 309 11.59 35.74 14.94
C LYS A 309 10.48 35.43 13.92
N ILE A 310 10.81 35.42 12.63
CA ILE A 310 9.84 35.11 11.55
C ILE A 310 9.15 33.75 11.74
N ILE A 311 9.86 32.78 12.32
CA ILE A 311 9.33 31.43 12.58
C ILE A 311 8.53 31.44 13.89
N LYS A 312 9.01 32.11 14.94
CA LYS A 312 8.25 32.29 16.19
C LYS A 312 6.88 32.94 15.92
N ASP A 313 6.87 34.05 15.20
CA ASP A 313 5.66 34.80 14.86
C ASP A 313 4.71 33.93 14.00
N ARG A 314 5.25 33.16 13.05
CA ARG A 314 4.47 32.19 12.27
C ARG A 314 3.84 31.10 13.14
N ILE A 315 4.63 30.49 14.02
CA ILE A 315 4.16 29.43 14.92
C ILE A 315 3.05 29.96 15.82
N GLU A 316 3.18 31.19 16.33
CA GLU A 316 2.13 31.84 17.12
C GLU A 316 0.84 32.03 16.29
N ARG A 317 0.94 32.53 15.05
CA ARG A 317 -0.22 32.64 14.15
C ARG A 317 -0.88 31.30 13.85
N MET A 318 -0.08 30.28 13.50
CA MET A 318 -0.58 28.94 13.21
C MET A 318 -1.25 28.30 14.43
N LYS A 319 -0.75 28.57 15.65
CA LYS A 319 -1.39 28.13 16.91
C LYS A 319 -2.73 28.85 17.15
N GLN A 320 -2.81 30.15 16.88
CA GLN A 320 -4.05 30.92 17.01
C GLN A 320 -5.13 30.46 16.00
N GLN A 321 -4.73 30.16 14.76
CA GLN A 321 -5.64 29.66 13.73
C GLN A 321 -6.06 28.19 13.97
N GLY A 322 -5.13 27.33 14.39
CA GLY A 322 -5.41 25.92 14.71
C GLY A 322 -6.30 25.74 15.95
N GLY A 323 -6.23 26.65 16.93
CA GLY A 323 -7.10 26.65 18.10
C GLY A 323 -8.58 26.88 17.81
N ASN A 324 -8.93 27.56 16.71
CA ASN A 324 -10.31 27.84 16.32
C ASN A 324 -10.97 26.70 15.52
N SER A 325 -10.23 25.66 15.12
CA SER A 325 -10.76 24.57 14.30
C SER A 325 -11.19 23.34 15.10
N GLN A 326 -11.04 23.34 16.43
CA GLN A 326 -11.48 22.23 17.29
C GLN A 326 -12.90 22.36 17.88
N ASP A 327 -13.58 23.51 17.70
CA ASP A 327 -14.94 23.74 18.25
C ASP A 327 -16.09 23.67 17.21
N GLY A 328 -15.83 23.23 15.98
CA GLY A 328 -16.85 23.09 14.94
C GLY A 328 -17.09 21.63 14.55
N LYS A 329 -17.75 20.87 15.42
CA LYS A 329 -18.35 19.57 15.07
C LYS A 329 -19.63 19.72 14.26
#